data_AF-A0A937SYC6-F1
#
_entry.id   AF-A0A937SYC6-F1
#
_cell.length_a   1.000
_cell.length_b   1.000
_cell.length_c   1.000
_cell.angle_alpha   90.00
_cell.angle_beta   90.00
_cell.angle_gamma   90.00
#
_symmetry.space_group_name_H-M   'P 1'
#
loop_
_entity.id
_entity.type
_entity.pdbx_description
1 polymer ?
#
loop_
_entity_poly.entity_id
_entity_poly.type
_entity_poly.pdbx_seq_one_letter_code
_entity_poly.pdbx_strand_id
1 'polypeptide(L)'
;MRSKTESGRTWAAVTTLAAVFCIWRVGACQAGESQDNLSPHVKLQSVSLTDVRWTEGFWKQKFDVVKDVTIPQMWTYMNGEGNSHWTNFLLAAGAALSC
;
A
#
# COMPACT_ATOMS: atom_id res chain seq x y z
N MET A 1 -40.92 -19.60 -27.61
CA MET A 1 -39.45 -19.84 -27.52
C MET A 1 -38.65 -18.53 -27.33
N ARG A 2 -39.08 -17.61 -26.46
CA ARG A 2 -38.40 -16.33 -26.17
C ARG A 2 -38.40 -16.13 -24.65
N SER A 3 -37.56 -16.88 -23.93
CA SER A 3 -37.47 -16.75 -22.46
C SER A 3 -36.07 -17.11 -21.92
N LYS A 4 -35.38 -18.07 -22.54
CA LYS A 4 -34.01 -18.44 -22.12
C LYS A 4 -32.94 -17.40 -22.47
N THR A 5 -33.14 -16.62 -23.54
CA THR A 5 -32.17 -15.62 -24.01
C THR A 5 -32.17 -14.32 -23.19
N GLU A 6 -33.28 -14.00 -22.51
CA GLU A 6 -33.40 -12.78 -21.68
C GLU A 6 -32.79 -12.98 -20.28
N SER A 7 -32.95 -14.17 -19.70
CA SER A 7 -32.39 -14.52 -18.39
C SER A 7 -30.85 -14.51 -18.38
N GLY A 8 -30.19 -15.06 -19.40
CA GLY A 8 -28.71 -15.03 -19.48
C GLY A 8 -28.13 -13.62 -19.57
N ARG A 9 -28.86 -12.69 -20.22
CA ARG A 9 -28.46 -11.29 -20.36
C ARG A 9 -28.66 -10.50 -19.06
N THR A 10 -29.69 -10.82 -18.27
CA THR A 10 -29.89 -10.21 -16.95
C THR A 10 -28.83 -10.63 -15.95
N TRP A 11 -28.42 -11.91 -15.94
CA TRP A 11 -27.35 -12.36 -15.04
C TRP A 11 -25.99 -11.76 -15.41
N ALA A 12 -25.66 -11.64 -16.71
CA ALA A 12 -24.43 -11.00 -17.17
C ALA A 12 -24.38 -9.48 -16.83
N ALA A 13 -25.52 -8.80 -16.85
CA ALA A 13 -25.61 -7.39 -16.45
C ALA A 13 -25.45 -7.22 -14.92
N VAL A 14 -26.03 -8.12 -14.13
CA VAL A 14 -25.90 -8.08 -12.66
C VAL A 14 -24.46 -8.38 -12.22
N THR A 15 -23.78 -9.35 -12.85
CA THR A 15 -22.39 -9.67 -12.51
C THR A 15 -21.41 -8.57 -12.91
N THR A 16 -21.64 -7.90 -14.04
CA THR A 16 -20.83 -6.76 -14.46
C THR A 16 -21.03 -5.55 -13.55
N LEU A 17 -22.27 -5.25 -13.13
CA LEU A 17 -22.55 -4.18 -12.16
C LEU A 17 -21.96 -4.49 -10.77
N ALA A 18 -22.04 -5.74 -10.31
CA ALA A 18 -21.40 -6.16 -9.06
C ALA A 18 -19.86 -6.04 -9.12
N ALA A 19 -19.24 -6.45 -10.24
CA ALA A 19 -17.80 -6.33 -10.44
C ALA A 19 -17.35 -4.85 -10.46
N VAL A 20 -18.09 -3.97 -11.14
CA VAL A 20 -17.82 -2.53 -11.16
C VAL A 20 -17.95 -1.92 -9.75
N PHE A 21 -18.96 -2.33 -8.96
CA PHE A 21 -19.12 -1.90 -7.58
C PHE A 21 -17.97 -2.37 -6.68
N CYS A 22 -17.48 -3.60 -6.84
CA CYS A 22 -16.31 -4.10 -6.14
C CYS A 22 -15.03 -3.33 -6.49
N ILE A 23 -14.83 -2.99 -7.77
CA ILE A 23 -13.65 -2.24 -8.23
C ILE A 23 -13.66 -0.80 -7.67
N TRP A 24 -14.83 -0.17 -7.57
CA TRP A 24 -14.96 1.20 -7.02
C TRP A 24 -14.64 1.25 -5.52
N ARG A 25 -15.00 0.22 -4.75
CA ARG A 25 -14.70 0.11 -3.31
C ARG A 25 -13.21 -0.01 -2.99
N VAL A 26 -12.41 -0.62 -3.88
CA VAL A 26 -10.97 -0.82 -3.66
C VAL A 26 -10.16 0.46 -3.90
N GLY A 27 -10.62 1.35 -4.78
CA GLY A 27 -9.91 2.60 -5.11
C GLY A 27 -10.02 3.72 -4.07
N ALA A 28 -10.85 3.58 -3.03
CA ALA A 28 -11.07 4.60 -2.01
C ALA A 28 -10.18 4.46 -0.76
N CYS A 29 -9.19 3.56 -0.77
CA CYS A 29 -8.36 3.26 0.38
C CYS A 29 -6.92 3.80 0.21
N GLN A 30 -6.55 4.69 1.12
CA GLN A 30 -5.21 5.28 1.37
C GLN A 30 -4.68 6.33 0.39
N ALA A 31 -5.01 7.59 0.69
CA ALA A 31 -4.11 8.71 0.46
C ALA A 31 -3.79 9.37 1.81
N GLY A 32 -2.68 8.99 2.43
CA GLY A 32 -1.96 9.81 3.42
C GLY A 32 -2.77 10.40 4.59
N GLU A 33 -3.73 9.70 5.17
CA GLU A 33 -4.47 10.24 6.31
C GLU A 33 -3.59 10.31 7.57
N SER A 34 -3.50 11.49 8.18
CA SER A 34 -2.99 11.64 9.54
C SER A 34 -3.92 10.87 10.49
N GLN A 35 -3.38 9.91 11.24
CA GLN A 35 -4.16 9.03 12.13
C GLN A 35 -4.65 9.73 13.42
N ASP A 36 -4.76 11.05 13.40
CA ASP A 36 -5.12 11.86 14.57
C ASP A 36 -6.60 11.74 14.94
N ASN A 37 -7.41 11.14 14.07
CA ASN A 37 -8.82 10.85 14.30
C ASN A 37 -9.06 9.61 15.19
N LEU A 38 -8.00 8.94 15.66
CA LEU A 38 -8.10 7.72 16.49
C LEU A 38 -8.42 8.00 17.96
N SER A 39 -8.36 9.25 18.43
CA SER A 39 -8.59 9.59 19.84
C SER A 39 -9.59 10.74 20.01
N PRO A 40 -10.64 10.58 20.84
CA PRO A 40 -11.64 11.62 21.11
C PRO A 40 -11.09 12.89 21.76
N HIS A 41 -9.84 12.87 22.25
CA HIS A 41 -9.23 13.95 23.02
C HIS A 41 -8.25 14.80 22.21
N VAL A 42 -8.07 14.51 20.92
CA VAL A 42 -7.14 15.23 20.06
C VAL A 42 -7.64 16.65 19.80
N LYS A 43 -6.78 17.63 20.09
CA LYS A 43 -7.07 19.07 19.91
C LYS A 43 -6.37 19.68 18.70
N LEU A 44 -5.32 19.03 18.19
CA LEU A 44 -4.50 19.49 17.06
C LEU A 44 -4.28 18.31 16.11
N GLN A 45 -4.41 18.57 14.81
CA GLN A 45 -4.19 17.59 13.77
C GLN A 45 -2.89 17.90 13.02
N SER A 46 -2.15 16.85 12.70
CA SER A 46 -1.00 16.90 11.82
C SER A 46 -1.43 17.05 10.37
N VAL A 47 -0.61 17.76 9.60
CA VAL A 47 -0.77 17.91 8.16
C VAL A 47 -0.44 16.58 7.49
N SER A 48 -1.18 16.22 6.43
CA SER A 48 -0.87 15.01 5.68
C SER A 48 0.55 15.05 5.12
N LEU A 49 1.22 13.90 5.15
CA LEU A 49 2.53 13.73 4.53
C LEU A 49 2.51 13.98 3.01
N THR A 50 1.35 13.92 2.35
CA THR A 50 1.23 14.18 0.91
C THR A 50 1.01 15.66 0.57
N ASP A 51 0.57 16.45 1.54
CA ASP A 51 0.22 17.87 1.37
C ASP A 51 1.45 18.77 1.41
N VAL A 52 2.56 18.30 1.99
CA VAL A 52 3.82 19.04 2.10
C VAL A 52 4.85 18.50 1.11
N ARG A 53 5.48 19.41 0.37
CA ARG A 53 6.57 19.09 -0.57
C ARG A 53 7.80 19.92 -0.25
N TRP A 54 8.90 19.25 0.06
CA TRP A 54 10.21 19.89 0.11
C TRP A 54 10.67 20.15 -1.31
N THR A 55 10.77 21.42 -1.70
CA THR A 55 11.18 21.82 -3.05
C THR A 55 12.69 22.02 -3.12
N GLU A 56 13.24 22.82 -2.20
CA GLU A 56 14.65 23.23 -2.21
C GLU A 56 15.20 23.41 -0.78
N GLY A 57 16.50 23.68 -0.67
CA GLY A 57 17.17 24.01 0.58
C GLY A 57 17.56 22.81 1.45
N PHE A 58 17.78 23.05 2.73
CA PHE A 58 18.37 22.09 3.67
C PHE A 58 17.56 20.79 3.79
N TRP A 59 16.25 20.90 4.03
CA TRP A 59 15.39 19.72 4.25
C TRP A 59 15.19 18.90 2.98
N LYS A 60 15.18 19.55 1.81
CA LYS A 60 15.18 18.83 0.53
C LYS A 60 16.43 17.97 0.38
N GLN A 61 17.61 18.54 0.64
CA GLN A 61 18.86 17.79 0.54
C GLN A 61 18.89 16.58 1.47
N LYS A 62 18.42 16.73 2.72
CA LYS A 62 18.34 15.60 3.66
C LYS A 62 17.33 14.55 3.21
N PHE A 63 16.17 14.97 2.74
CA PHE A 63 15.16 14.06 2.22
C PHE A 63 15.67 13.27 1.01
N ASP A 64 16.38 13.93 0.09
CA ASP A 64 16.97 13.28 -1.08
C ASP A 64 18.04 12.25 -0.70
N VAL A 65 18.92 12.54 0.27
CA VAL A 65 19.89 11.55 0.75
C VAL A 65 19.19 10.31 1.29
N VAL A 66 18.14 10.47 2.09
CA VAL A 66 17.39 9.32 2.63
C VAL A 66 16.74 8.53 1.51
N LYS A 67 16.04 9.21 0.60
CA LYS A 67 15.30 8.61 -0.51
C LYS A 67 16.21 7.89 -1.51
N ASP A 68 17.30 8.55 -1.92
CA ASP A 68 18.12 8.11 -3.06
C ASP A 68 19.30 7.24 -2.65
N VAL A 69 19.76 7.35 -1.39
CA VAL A 69 20.94 6.62 -0.91
C VAL A 69 20.57 5.69 0.23
N THR A 70 20.05 6.22 1.34
CA THR A 70 19.90 5.43 2.57
C THR A 70 18.95 4.25 2.39
N ILE A 71 17.75 4.47 1.86
CA ILE A 71 16.75 3.40 1.69
C ILE A 71 17.21 2.34 0.67
N PRO A 72 17.71 2.70 -0.53
CA PRO A 72 18.22 1.69 -1.47
C PRO A 72 19.40 0.90 -0.92
N GLN A 73 20.34 1.56 -0.23
CA GLN A 73 21.46 0.85 0.39
C GLN A 73 20.98 -0.09 1.49
N MET A 74 20.06 0.35 2.36
CA MET A 74 19.46 -0.50 3.39
C MET A 74 18.83 -1.76 2.77
N TRP A 75 18.10 -1.62 1.67
CA TRP A 75 17.52 -2.76 0.95
C TRP A 75 18.58 -3.74 0.45
N THR A 76 19.66 -3.23 -0.16
CA THR A 76 20.79 -4.07 -0.58
C THR A 76 21.45 -4.76 0.61
N TYR A 77 21.65 -4.07 1.73
CA TYR A 77 22.19 -4.67 2.95
C TYR A 77 21.28 -5.77 3.49
N MET A 78 19.96 -5.55 3.55
CA MET A 78 19.02 -6.55 4.06
C MET A 78 18.98 -7.83 3.21
N ASN A 79 19.26 -7.73 1.91
CA ASN A 79 19.25 -8.85 0.96
C ASN A 79 20.65 -9.39 0.60
N GLY A 80 21.72 -8.76 1.09
CA GLY A 80 23.09 -9.12 0.74
C GLY A 80 23.53 -10.44 1.35
N GLU A 81 24.39 -11.18 0.63
CA GLU A 81 25.01 -12.40 1.14
C GLU A 81 25.83 -12.09 2.41
N GLY A 82 25.43 -12.69 3.53
CA GLY A 82 26.04 -12.48 4.85
C GLY A 82 25.15 -11.74 5.87
N ASN A 83 24.09 -11.07 5.43
CA ASN A 83 23.12 -10.44 6.33
C ASN A 83 21.88 -11.32 6.49
N SER A 84 21.67 -11.82 7.70
CA SER A 84 20.59 -12.78 7.99
C SER A 84 19.21 -12.14 8.05
N HIS A 85 19.04 -10.83 7.84
CA HIS A 85 17.75 -10.16 8.04
C HIS A 85 16.63 -10.74 7.19
N TRP A 86 16.80 -10.81 5.87
CA TRP A 86 15.81 -11.41 4.99
C TRP A 86 15.62 -12.90 5.28
N THR A 87 16.71 -13.64 5.46
CA THR A 87 16.69 -15.07 5.80
C THR A 87 15.97 -15.36 7.11
N ASN A 88 16.09 -14.51 8.12
CA ASN A 88 15.39 -14.63 9.41
C ASN A 88 13.88 -14.53 9.21
N PHE A 89 13.42 -13.64 8.33
CA PHE A 89 12.00 -13.57 7.98
C PHE A 89 11.54 -14.82 7.21
N LEU A 90 12.35 -15.37 6.30
CA LEU A 90 12.04 -16.62 5.61
C LEU A 90 11.98 -17.83 6.56
N LEU A 91 12.87 -17.88 7.54
CA LEU A 91 12.86 -18.88 8.62
C LEU A 91 11.60 -18.73 9.48
N ALA A 92 11.26 -17.51 9.92
CA ALA A 92 10.06 -17.25 10.70
C ALA A 92 8.76 -17.55 9.94
N ALA A 93 8.76 -17.37 8.62
CA ALA A 93 7.66 -17.74 7.73
C ALA A 93 7.57 -19.26 7.47
N GLY A 94 8.53 -20.05 7.95
CA GLY A 94 8.59 -21.50 7.74
C GLY A 94 9.02 -21.92 6.33
N ALA A 95 9.37 -20.98 5.44
CA ALA A 95 9.76 -21.27 4.07
C ALA A 95 11.11 -22.01 3.98
N ALA A 96 11.98 -21.83 4.97
CA ALA A 96 13.29 -22.46 5.04
C ALA A 96 13.33 -23.77 5.86
N LEU A 97 12.18 -24.25 6.38
CA LEU A 97 12.06 -25.50 7.17
C LEU A 97 11.54 -26.70 6.35
N SER A 98 11.69 -26.66 5.03
CA SER A 98 11.38 -27.79 4.15
C SER A 98 12.65 -28.53 3.73
N CYS A 99 13.30 -29.18 4.69
CA CYS A 99 14.20 -30.31 4.44
C CYS A 99 14.08 -31.34 5.57
#